data_AF-A0A662YQD2-F1
#
_entry.id   AF-A0A662YQD2-F1
#
_cell.length_a   1.000
_cell.length_b   1.000
_cell.length_c   1.000
_cell.angle_alpha   90.00
_cell.angle_beta   90.00
_cell.angle_gamma   90.00
#
_symmetry.space_group_name_H-M   'P 1'
#
loop_
_entity.id
_entity.type
_entity.pdbx_description
1 polymer ?
#
loop_
_entity_poly.entity_id
_entity_poly.type
_entity_poly.pdbx_seq_one_letter_code
_entity_poly.pdbx_strand_id
1 'polypeptide(L)'
;MEPADNSSVFNPAPLLEIDSMGKERFIAPHVKYMMKEPDDPCSITESLRHFPEEEEALNQDITGPPKHPPSNLTVVTVEGCSSFVILDWQKADNDSATEYEVISKSTGPAGNEESVTVTNQTHTAVENLKADSSYEFTVQPKNVLGVGPPSEVVPFSTESGKDAIWTEYPFQSDSYSECNGKQFVKRTWYRKFVGVQLCNSLRYKIYLSDTLAGTFYNIGDQTGHGEDHCQFVDSFLDGRTGQQFPNDQLPQRQGYYRAIRQEPVTFGEIGGKAQINYVQWYECGTTIPGKW
;
A
#
# COMPACT_ATOMS: atom_id res chain seq x y z
N MET A 1 29.83 19.18 -3.89
CA MET A 1 29.81 18.42 -5.14
C MET A 1 28.40 17.91 -5.27
N GLU A 2 27.53 18.68 -5.92
CA GLU A 2 26.17 18.24 -6.24
C GLU A 2 26.24 17.11 -7.27
N PRO A 3 25.38 16.10 -7.20
CA PRO A 3 25.01 15.35 -8.38
C PRO A 3 23.79 16.04 -9.02
N ALA A 4 23.99 16.51 -10.25
CA ALA A 4 22.90 16.69 -11.18
C ALA A 4 22.47 15.31 -11.68
N ASP A 5 21.21 14.94 -11.43
CA ASP A 5 20.44 14.17 -12.40
C ASP A 5 18.98 14.60 -12.32
N ASN A 6 18.54 15.40 -13.29
CA ASN A 6 17.14 15.78 -13.47
C ASN A 6 16.52 14.90 -14.54
N SER A 7 16.77 13.59 -14.48
CA SER A 7 15.89 12.62 -15.12
C SER A 7 14.59 12.57 -14.32
N SER A 8 13.47 12.97 -14.93
CA SER A 8 12.14 12.74 -14.36
C SER A 8 12.05 11.28 -13.87
N VAL A 9 11.77 11.08 -12.57
CA VAL A 9 11.55 9.74 -11.97
C VAL A 9 10.43 8.98 -12.70
N PHE A 10 9.55 9.72 -13.36
CA PHE A 10 8.46 9.20 -14.18
C PHE A 10 8.90 9.01 -15.63
N ASN A 11 8.82 7.77 -16.11
CA ASN A 11 9.15 7.37 -17.47
C ASN A 11 7.87 7.14 -18.29
N PRO A 12 7.82 7.49 -19.59
CA PRO A 12 6.65 7.25 -20.44
C PRO A 12 6.47 5.78 -20.86
N ALA A 13 7.47 4.94 -20.61
CA ALA A 13 7.48 3.53 -20.97
C ALA A 13 8.20 2.74 -19.86
N PRO A 14 7.90 1.45 -19.70
CA PRO A 14 8.63 0.59 -18.77
C PRO A 14 10.06 0.35 -19.26
N LEU A 15 10.98 0.14 -18.33
CA LEU A 15 12.32 -0.38 -18.61
C LEU A 15 12.26 -1.80 -19.15
N LEU A 16 11.44 -2.65 -18.51
CA LEU A 16 11.24 -4.03 -18.92
C LEU A 16 9.86 -4.17 -19.57
N GLU A 17 9.84 -4.48 -20.86
CA GLU A 17 8.60 -4.64 -21.63
C GLU A 17 7.68 -5.74 -21.07
N ILE A 18 8.26 -6.73 -20.39
CA ILE A 18 7.55 -7.86 -19.79
C ILE A 18 7.56 -7.82 -18.25
N ASP A 19 6.47 -8.31 -17.66
CA ASP A 19 6.33 -8.49 -16.22
C ASP A 19 7.00 -9.79 -15.72
N SER A 20 6.97 -9.98 -14.40
CA SER A 20 7.59 -11.16 -13.74
C SER A 20 6.99 -12.51 -14.15
N MET A 21 5.82 -12.52 -14.78
CA MET A 21 5.14 -13.71 -15.28
C MET A 21 5.25 -13.86 -16.81
N GLY A 22 5.98 -12.96 -17.48
CA GLY A 22 6.23 -12.99 -18.92
C GLY A 22 5.12 -12.37 -19.77
N LYS A 23 4.21 -11.59 -19.18
CA LYS A 23 3.18 -10.84 -19.90
C LYS A 23 3.67 -9.43 -20.22
N GLU A 24 3.31 -8.90 -21.38
CA GLU A 24 3.62 -7.51 -21.76
C GLU A 24 2.94 -6.52 -20.81
N ARG A 25 3.69 -5.50 -20.38
CA ARG A 25 3.18 -4.44 -19.52
C ARG A 25 2.27 -3.50 -20.30
N PHE A 26 1.30 -2.90 -19.60
CA PHE A 26 0.31 -2.02 -20.20
C PHE A 26 0.90 -0.65 -20.56
N ILE A 27 0.97 -0.32 -21.84
CA ILE A 27 1.49 0.97 -22.32
C ILE A 27 0.35 1.81 -22.89
N ALA A 28 0.22 3.04 -22.41
CA ALA A 28 -0.69 4.04 -22.97
C ALA A 28 -0.16 5.47 -22.74
N PRO A 29 -0.62 6.49 -23.49
CA PRO A 29 -0.12 7.86 -23.38
C PRO A 29 -0.26 8.49 -21.99
N HIS A 30 -1.30 8.09 -21.25
CA HIS A 30 -1.61 8.53 -19.90
C HIS A 30 -0.96 7.66 -18.80
N VAL A 31 -0.03 6.77 -19.16
CA VAL A 31 0.65 5.89 -18.19
C VAL A 31 2.10 6.32 -18.02
N LYS A 32 2.56 6.38 -16.77
CA LYS A 32 3.95 6.62 -16.41
C LYS A 32 4.47 5.50 -15.51
N TYR A 33 5.75 5.19 -15.68
CA TYR A 33 6.46 4.16 -14.94
C TYR A 33 7.48 4.77 -13.98
N MET A 34 7.45 4.27 -12.75
CA MET A 34 8.49 4.47 -11.75
C MET A 34 9.30 3.18 -11.61
N MET A 35 10.60 3.36 -11.38
CA MET A 35 11.52 2.27 -11.13
C MET A 35 11.70 2.12 -9.63
N LYS A 36 11.83 0.89 -9.16
CA LYS A 36 12.30 0.58 -7.81
C LYS A 36 13.59 -0.24 -7.92
N GLU A 37 14.43 -0.18 -6.91
CA GLU A 37 15.57 -1.08 -6.83
C GLU A 37 15.09 -2.55 -6.75
N PRO A 38 15.84 -3.52 -7.32
CA PRO A 38 15.44 -4.92 -7.31
C PRO A 38 15.17 -5.47 -5.91
N ASP A 39 16.00 -5.07 -4.94
CA ASP A 39 15.96 -5.54 -3.55
C ASP A 39 14.97 -4.75 -2.66
N ASP A 40 14.37 -3.67 -3.17
CA ASP A 40 13.40 -2.87 -2.41
C ASP A 40 11.97 -3.43 -2.54
N PRO A 41 11.19 -3.50 -1.46
CA PRO A 41 9.78 -3.87 -1.54
C PRO A 41 8.93 -2.76 -2.20
N CYS A 42 7.80 -3.15 -2.79
CA CYS A 42 6.76 -2.21 -3.20
C CYS A 42 6.29 -1.36 -1.99
N SER A 43 6.18 -0.04 -2.17
CA SER A 43 5.73 0.87 -1.11
C SER A 43 4.99 2.07 -1.69
N ILE A 44 3.76 2.27 -1.24
CA ILE A 44 2.94 3.44 -1.58
C ILE A 44 3.58 4.71 -1.02
N THR A 45 4.07 4.67 0.23
CA THR A 45 4.63 5.84 0.90
C THR A 45 5.85 6.36 0.15
N GLU A 46 6.82 5.51 -0.21
CA GLU A 46 7.96 6.00 -1.00
C GLU A 46 7.54 6.51 -2.37
N SER A 47 6.58 5.84 -3.01
CA SER A 47 6.11 6.27 -4.33
C SER A 47 5.45 7.66 -4.27
N LEU A 48 4.66 7.93 -3.23
CA LEU A 48 4.00 9.21 -3.00
C LEU A 48 4.98 10.36 -2.68
N ARG A 49 6.19 10.08 -2.18
CA ARG A 49 7.20 11.13 -1.90
C ARG A 49 7.66 11.88 -3.15
N HIS A 50 7.40 11.35 -4.34
CA HIS A 50 7.73 11.98 -5.61
C HIS A 50 6.65 12.94 -6.12
N PHE A 51 5.54 13.07 -5.39
CA PHE A 51 4.45 13.98 -5.72
C PHE A 51 4.46 15.17 -4.73
N PRO A 52 4.27 16.40 -5.21
CA PRO A 52 4.25 17.57 -4.34
C PRO A 52 2.98 17.58 -3.50
N GLU A 53 3.10 17.85 -2.20
CA GLU A 53 1.94 18.20 -1.36
C GLU A 53 1.46 19.60 -1.76
N GLU A 54 0.20 19.71 -2.16
CA GLU A 54 -0.46 20.98 -2.40
C GLU A 54 -0.88 21.62 -1.08
N GLU A 55 -0.53 22.91 -0.92
CA GLU A 55 -1.05 23.72 0.17
C GLU A 55 -2.55 23.92 0.01
N GLU A 56 -3.30 23.92 1.12
CA GLU A 56 -4.73 24.17 1.09
C GLU A 56 -5.02 25.54 0.46
N ALA A 57 -5.86 25.55 -0.57
CA ALA A 57 -6.25 26.78 -1.23
C ALA A 57 -6.99 27.71 -0.25
N LEU A 58 -6.39 28.88 0.04
CA LEU A 58 -7.01 29.90 0.88
C LEU A 58 -8.35 30.36 0.28
N ASN A 59 -9.38 30.40 1.13
CA ASN A 59 -10.66 31.12 1.03
C ASN A 59 -10.97 31.70 -0.37
N GLN A 60 -11.37 30.83 -1.30
CA GLN A 60 -12.05 31.25 -2.53
C GLN A 60 -13.53 31.49 -2.26
N ASP A 61 -14.12 32.53 -2.85
CA ASP A 61 -15.57 32.73 -2.82
C ASP A 61 -16.28 31.64 -3.64
N ILE A 62 -16.76 30.60 -2.96
CA ILE A 62 -17.47 29.48 -3.58
C ILE A 62 -18.90 29.91 -3.90
N THR A 63 -19.16 30.18 -5.18
CA THR A 63 -20.47 30.63 -5.68
C THR A 63 -21.31 29.52 -6.31
N GLY A 64 -20.73 28.33 -6.52
CA GLY A 64 -21.41 27.15 -7.06
C GLY A 64 -20.53 25.90 -7.00
N PRO A 65 -21.04 24.74 -7.44
CA PRO A 65 -20.22 23.53 -7.65
C PRO A 65 -19.11 23.76 -8.68
N PRO A 66 -18.03 22.94 -8.67
CA PRO A 66 -16.97 23.00 -9.67
C PRO A 66 -17.55 22.83 -11.09
N LYS A 67 -17.08 23.63 -12.04
CA LYS A 67 -17.68 23.68 -13.40
C LYS A 67 -16.80 23.07 -14.48
N HIS A 68 -15.53 22.87 -14.17
CA HIS A 68 -14.53 22.41 -15.14
C HIS A 68 -13.99 21.03 -14.71
N PRO A 69 -13.83 20.09 -15.66
CA PRO A 69 -13.30 18.78 -15.33
C PRO A 69 -11.78 18.87 -15.08
N PRO A 70 -11.24 18.01 -14.19
CA PRO A 70 -9.80 17.80 -14.08
C PRO A 70 -9.22 17.34 -15.41
N SER A 71 -7.98 17.73 -15.69
CA SER A 71 -7.29 17.43 -16.95
C SER A 71 -6.01 16.65 -16.71
N ASN A 72 -5.44 16.08 -17.78
CA ASN A 72 -4.18 15.36 -17.75
C ASN A 72 -4.12 14.22 -16.70
N LEU A 73 -5.23 13.49 -16.55
CA LEU A 73 -5.29 12.33 -15.65
C LEU A 73 -4.29 11.26 -16.10
N THR A 74 -3.30 11.01 -15.26
CA THR A 74 -2.17 10.13 -15.50
C THR A 74 -2.17 9.01 -14.47
N VAL A 75 -1.91 7.78 -14.93
CA VAL A 75 -1.73 6.61 -14.08
C VAL A 75 -0.23 6.38 -13.92
N VAL A 76 0.28 6.55 -12.71
CA VAL A 76 1.67 6.26 -12.37
C VAL A 76 1.76 4.90 -11.69
N THR A 77 2.53 3.99 -12.27
CA THR A 77 2.71 2.62 -11.78
C THR A 77 4.18 2.34 -11.50
N VAL A 78 4.46 1.53 -10.48
CA VAL A 78 5.82 1.09 -10.13
C VAL A 78 6.04 -0.29 -10.71
N GLU A 79 7.13 -0.48 -11.45
CA GLU A 79 7.42 -1.78 -12.06
C GLU A 79 7.51 -2.90 -11.02
N GLY A 80 6.72 -3.97 -11.24
CA GLY A 80 6.64 -5.12 -10.34
C GLY A 80 5.64 -4.95 -9.20
N CYS A 81 4.94 -3.81 -9.12
CA CYS A 81 3.91 -3.53 -8.12
C CYS A 81 2.53 -3.46 -8.78
N SER A 82 1.77 -4.56 -8.69
CA SER A 82 0.47 -4.68 -9.36
C SER A 82 -0.73 -4.26 -8.51
N SER A 83 -0.51 -3.87 -7.25
CA SER A 83 -1.57 -3.76 -6.26
C SER A 83 -2.00 -2.35 -5.90
N PHE A 84 -1.27 -1.37 -6.42
CA PHE A 84 -1.62 0.02 -6.30
C PHE A 84 -1.12 0.76 -7.53
N VAL A 85 -1.73 1.90 -7.78
CA VAL A 85 -1.21 2.92 -8.69
C VAL A 85 -1.36 4.28 -8.01
N ILE A 86 -0.60 5.27 -8.46
CA ILE A 86 -0.83 6.66 -8.08
C ILE A 86 -1.50 7.33 -9.28
N LEU A 87 -2.67 7.91 -9.06
CA LEU A 87 -3.30 8.79 -10.04
C LEU A 87 -2.84 10.21 -9.78
N ASP A 88 -2.53 10.94 -10.85
CA ASP A 88 -2.10 12.33 -10.85
C ASP A 88 -2.87 13.10 -11.92
N TRP A 89 -3.30 14.32 -11.61
CA TRP A 89 -4.07 15.14 -12.55
C TRP A 89 -3.81 16.63 -12.33
N GLN A 90 -4.31 17.45 -13.24
CA GLN A 90 -4.24 18.90 -13.15
C GLN A 90 -5.60 19.47 -12.79
N LYS A 91 -5.63 20.27 -11.72
CA LYS A 91 -6.75 21.14 -11.38
C LYS A 91 -6.99 22.15 -12.50
N ALA A 92 -8.26 22.38 -12.85
CA ALA A 92 -8.60 23.40 -13.84
C ALA A 92 -8.36 24.83 -13.30
N ASP A 93 -7.90 25.73 -14.18
CA ASP A 93 -7.69 27.13 -13.82
C ASP A 93 -8.98 27.78 -13.31
N ASN A 94 -8.88 28.56 -12.22
CA ASN A 94 -10.01 29.22 -11.55
C ASN A 94 -11.13 28.27 -11.07
N ASP A 95 -10.83 26.98 -10.89
CA ASP A 95 -11.82 26.05 -10.36
C ASP A 95 -11.94 26.11 -8.83
N SER A 96 -13.17 25.91 -8.36
CA SER A 96 -13.56 26.00 -6.95
C SER A 96 -13.54 24.65 -6.21
N ALA A 97 -12.94 23.62 -6.82
CA ALA A 97 -12.76 22.31 -6.18
C ALA A 97 -11.89 22.40 -4.93
N THR A 98 -12.38 21.81 -3.84
CA THR A 98 -11.65 21.63 -2.57
C THR A 98 -11.28 20.16 -2.34
N GLU A 99 -11.98 19.24 -3.00
CA GLU A 99 -11.77 17.79 -2.91
C GLU A 99 -11.96 17.15 -4.29
N TYR A 100 -11.50 15.91 -4.43
CA TYR A 100 -11.68 15.08 -5.59
C TYR A 100 -12.15 13.68 -5.20
N GLU A 101 -13.12 13.15 -5.94
CA GLU A 101 -13.57 11.77 -5.85
C GLU A 101 -12.96 10.99 -7.03
N VAL A 102 -12.06 10.06 -6.71
CA VAL A 102 -11.44 9.14 -7.66
C VAL A 102 -12.28 7.88 -7.73
N ILE A 103 -12.90 7.65 -8.88
CA ILE A 103 -13.74 6.50 -9.16
C ILE A 103 -12.90 5.47 -9.90
N SER A 104 -12.82 4.26 -9.34
CA SER A 104 -12.11 3.12 -9.92
C SER A 104 -13.11 2.03 -10.25
N LYS A 105 -13.20 1.62 -11.51
CA LYS A 105 -14.09 0.55 -11.96
C LYS A 105 -13.24 -0.60 -12.48
N SER A 106 -13.50 -1.81 -11.99
CA SER A 106 -12.86 -3.01 -12.53
C SER A 106 -13.87 -3.88 -13.24
N THR A 107 -13.43 -4.57 -14.29
CA THR A 107 -14.24 -5.57 -15.00
C THR A 107 -13.62 -6.94 -14.78
N GLY A 108 -14.30 -7.79 -14.01
CA GLY A 108 -13.84 -9.15 -13.72
C GLY A 108 -14.90 -10.21 -13.98
N PRO A 109 -14.52 -11.50 -13.94
CA PRO A 109 -15.46 -12.62 -14.11
C PRO A 109 -16.60 -12.64 -13.06
N ALA A 110 -16.38 -12.03 -11.89
CA ALA A 110 -17.32 -11.94 -10.79
C ALA A 110 -18.28 -10.73 -10.88
N GLY A 111 -18.16 -9.89 -11.92
CA GLY A 111 -18.93 -8.66 -12.10
C GLY A 111 -18.06 -7.41 -12.14
N ASN A 112 -18.72 -6.25 -12.27
CA ASN A 112 -18.06 -4.95 -12.17
C ASN A 112 -17.98 -4.53 -10.70
N GLU A 113 -16.79 -4.26 -10.20
CA GLU A 113 -16.59 -3.64 -8.88
C GLU A 113 -16.24 -2.16 -9.06
N GLU A 114 -16.82 -1.31 -8.22
CA GLU A 114 -16.56 0.12 -8.21
C GLU A 114 -16.12 0.55 -6.81
N SER A 115 -15.06 1.35 -6.73
CA SER A 115 -14.57 1.94 -5.48
C SER A 115 -14.31 3.43 -5.66
N VAL A 116 -14.55 4.19 -4.60
CA VAL A 116 -14.34 5.65 -4.57
C VAL A 116 -13.29 5.99 -3.52
N THR A 117 -12.26 6.74 -3.92
CA THR A 117 -11.24 7.31 -3.03
C THR A 117 -11.38 8.81 -3.02
N VAL A 118 -11.39 9.44 -1.84
CA VAL A 118 -11.53 10.89 -1.70
C VAL A 118 -10.19 11.49 -1.28
N THR A 119 -9.78 12.59 -1.91
CA THR A 119 -8.55 13.33 -1.57
C THR A 119 -8.76 14.83 -1.73
N ASN A 120 -8.01 15.65 -1.00
CA ASN A 120 -7.91 17.09 -1.20
C ASN A 120 -6.72 17.50 -2.07
N GLN A 121 -5.92 16.53 -2.54
CA GLN A 121 -4.74 16.72 -3.39
C GLN A 121 -5.07 16.47 -4.86
N THR A 122 -4.21 16.89 -5.79
CA THR A 122 -4.28 16.55 -7.23
C THR A 122 -3.66 15.20 -7.59
N HIS A 123 -3.31 14.41 -6.58
CA HIS A 123 -2.84 13.05 -6.73
C HIS A 123 -3.36 12.18 -5.58
N THR A 124 -3.45 10.86 -5.80
CA THR A 124 -3.76 9.89 -4.75
C THR A 124 -3.37 8.48 -5.13
N ALA A 125 -3.06 7.66 -4.14
CA ALA A 125 -2.88 6.22 -4.34
C ALA A 125 -4.24 5.53 -4.41
N VAL A 126 -4.48 4.77 -5.48
CA VAL A 126 -5.57 3.80 -5.55
C VAL A 126 -5.00 2.44 -5.16
N GLU A 127 -5.53 1.89 -4.07
CA GLU A 127 -5.01 0.71 -3.40
C GLU A 127 -5.87 -0.55 -3.63
N ASN A 128 -5.36 -1.70 -3.21
CA ASN A 128 -6.05 -3.00 -3.27
C ASN A 128 -6.46 -3.42 -4.69
N LEU A 129 -5.68 -3.03 -5.69
CA LEU A 129 -5.88 -3.50 -7.05
C LEU A 129 -5.55 -4.99 -7.15
N LYS A 130 -6.35 -5.71 -7.91
CA LYS A 130 -6.14 -7.12 -8.23
C LYS A 130 -5.07 -7.19 -9.32
N ALA A 131 -4.11 -8.09 -9.16
CA ALA A 131 -3.13 -8.38 -10.21
C ALA A 131 -3.82 -8.96 -11.46
N ASP A 132 -3.23 -8.78 -12.62
CA ASP A 132 -3.76 -9.23 -13.91
C ASP A 132 -5.26 -8.88 -14.07
N SER A 133 -5.61 -7.61 -13.88
CA SER A 133 -6.98 -7.11 -13.93
C SER A 133 -7.03 -5.74 -14.61
N SER A 134 -8.14 -5.48 -15.31
CA SER A 134 -8.36 -4.21 -16.01
C SER A 134 -9.24 -3.26 -15.19
N TYR A 135 -8.82 -2.01 -15.15
CA TYR A 135 -9.45 -0.92 -14.44
C TYR A 135 -9.69 0.27 -15.37
N GLU A 136 -10.74 1.03 -15.07
CA GLU A 136 -11.01 2.35 -15.62
C GLU A 136 -11.05 3.36 -14.47
N PHE A 137 -10.31 4.45 -14.63
CA PHE A 137 -10.24 5.52 -13.64
C PHE A 137 -10.89 6.80 -14.14
N THR A 138 -11.55 7.51 -13.23
CA THR A 138 -12.17 8.82 -13.51
C THR A 138 -12.08 9.68 -12.25
N VAL A 139 -11.83 10.97 -12.42
CA VAL A 139 -11.75 11.92 -11.29
C VAL A 139 -12.87 12.95 -11.38
N GLN A 140 -13.59 13.14 -10.29
CA GLN A 140 -14.64 14.15 -10.16
C GLN A 140 -14.22 15.23 -9.17
N PRO A 141 -14.25 16.52 -9.56
CA PRO A 141 -13.97 17.62 -8.65
C PRO A 141 -15.19 17.86 -7.75
N LYS A 142 -14.95 18.23 -6.49
CA LYS A 142 -16.00 18.45 -5.49
C LYS A 142 -15.69 19.65 -4.63
N ASN A 143 -16.74 20.33 -4.19
CA ASN A 143 -16.68 21.32 -3.12
C ASN A 143 -17.91 21.22 -2.21
N VAL A 144 -18.03 22.12 -1.24
CA VAL A 144 -19.14 22.16 -0.27
C VAL A 144 -20.52 22.34 -0.91
N LEU A 145 -20.61 22.82 -2.16
CA LEU A 145 -21.87 23.03 -2.87
C LEU A 145 -22.23 21.88 -3.82
N GLY A 146 -21.30 20.97 -4.13
CA GLY A 146 -21.59 19.77 -4.92
C GLY A 146 -20.41 19.25 -5.73
N VAL A 147 -20.73 18.30 -6.62
CA VAL A 147 -19.79 17.62 -7.54
C VAL A 147 -19.83 18.29 -8.91
N GLY A 148 -18.67 18.46 -9.53
CA GLY A 148 -18.51 18.97 -10.89
C GLY A 148 -18.41 17.88 -11.95
N PRO A 149 -18.13 18.25 -13.21
CA PRO A 149 -18.03 17.28 -14.30
C PRO A 149 -16.79 16.38 -14.15
N PRO A 150 -16.88 15.09 -14.51
CA PRO A 150 -15.75 14.15 -14.45
C PRO A 150 -14.68 14.44 -15.51
N SER A 151 -13.44 14.00 -15.23
CA SER A 151 -12.37 13.89 -16.21
C SER A 151 -12.71 12.90 -17.35
N GLU A 152 -11.85 12.84 -18.37
CA GLU A 152 -11.86 11.71 -19.29
C GLU A 152 -11.55 10.41 -18.54
N VAL A 153 -12.13 9.30 -19.03
CA VAL A 153 -11.91 7.96 -18.48
C VAL A 153 -10.59 7.43 -19.01
N VAL A 154 -9.71 6.97 -18.12
CA VAL A 154 -8.43 6.37 -18.50
C VAL A 154 -8.38 4.88 -18.14
N PRO A 155 -8.12 3.98 -19.10
CA PRO A 155 -7.99 2.55 -18.84
C PRO A 155 -6.58 2.18 -18.36
N PHE A 156 -6.47 1.15 -17.53
CA PHE A 156 -5.20 0.59 -17.11
C PHE A 156 -5.34 -0.91 -16.82
N SER A 157 -4.30 -1.69 -17.12
CA SER A 157 -4.22 -3.09 -16.72
C SER A 157 -3.06 -3.29 -15.77
N THR A 158 -3.33 -3.88 -14.61
CA THR A 158 -2.31 -4.23 -13.64
C THR A 158 -1.43 -5.36 -14.15
N GLU A 159 -0.17 -5.36 -13.69
CA GLU A 159 0.76 -6.46 -13.96
C GLU A 159 0.29 -7.77 -13.35
N SER A 160 0.81 -8.87 -13.88
CA SER A 160 0.58 -10.19 -13.32
C SER A 160 1.32 -10.33 -11.99
N GLY A 161 0.68 -10.99 -11.03
CA GLY A 161 1.21 -11.19 -9.69
C GLY A 161 0.85 -12.58 -9.17
N LYS A 162 1.59 -13.06 -8.18
CA LYS A 162 1.32 -14.35 -7.54
C LYS A 162 0.27 -14.21 -6.44
N ASP A 163 -0.57 -15.23 -6.32
CA ASP A 163 -1.62 -15.31 -5.32
C ASP A 163 -1.03 -15.57 -3.93
N ALA A 164 -1.40 -14.72 -2.96
CA ALA A 164 -1.12 -14.97 -1.55
C ALA A 164 -2.41 -15.48 -0.89
N ILE A 165 -2.39 -16.73 -0.43
CA ILE A 165 -3.57 -17.38 0.17
C ILE A 165 -3.80 -16.80 1.57
N TRP A 166 -4.80 -15.94 1.72
CA TRP A 166 -5.18 -15.29 2.97
C TRP A 166 -6.67 -15.42 3.22
N THR A 167 -7.08 -15.82 4.42
CA THR A 167 -8.50 -15.89 4.83
C THR A 167 -8.84 -14.70 5.72
N GLU A 168 -9.86 -13.92 5.38
CA GLU A 168 -10.38 -12.86 6.28
C GLU A 168 -10.90 -13.51 7.58
N TYR A 169 -10.35 -13.12 8.72
CA TYR A 169 -10.69 -13.70 10.02
C TYR A 169 -10.47 -12.68 11.15
N PRO A 170 -11.51 -12.31 11.92
CA PRO A 170 -11.41 -11.31 12.97
C PRO A 170 -10.77 -11.88 14.23
N PHE A 171 -9.44 -11.95 14.28
CA PHE A 171 -8.71 -12.51 15.41
C PHE A 171 -8.51 -11.50 16.55
N GLN A 172 -8.29 -12.00 17.77
CA GLN A 172 -7.93 -11.18 18.92
C GLN A 172 -6.41 -11.00 19.00
N SER A 173 -5.92 -9.76 18.98
CA SER A 173 -4.52 -9.43 19.25
C SER A 173 -4.25 -9.24 20.75
N ASP A 174 -2.98 -9.38 21.14
CA ASP A 174 -2.47 -9.16 22.50
C ASP A 174 -2.40 -7.68 22.91
N SER A 175 -2.47 -6.75 21.94
CA SER A 175 -2.48 -5.32 22.21
C SER A 175 -3.23 -4.51 21.16
N TYR A 176 -3.47 -3.24 21.51
CA TYR A 176 -3.80 -2.20 20.53
C TYR A 176 -2.73 -2.11 19.43
N SER A 177 -3.18 -1.78 18.23
CA SER A 177 -2.37 -1.51 17.04
C SER A 177 -2.93 -0.27 16.38
N GLU A 178 -2.06 0.55 15.77
CA GLU A 178 -2.48 1.70 14.97
C GLU A 178 -3.22 1.28 13.70
N CYS A 179 -3.01 0.04 13.27
CA CYS A 179 -3.66 -0.56 12.12
C CYS A 179 -5.04 -1.07 12.53
N ASN A 180 -6.10 -0.51 11.95
CA ASN A 180 -7.49 -0.79 12.32
C ASN A 180 -8.30 -1.43 11.18
N GLY A 181 -7.63 -1.83 10.11
CA GLY A 181 -8.25 -2.42 8.93
C GLY A 181 -8.61 -3.88 9.13
N LYS A 182 -8.99 -4.51 8.01
CA LYS A 182 -9.37 -5.92 7.96
C LYS A 182 -8.26 -6.82 8.48
N GLN A 183 -8.68 -7.95 9.05
CA GLN A 183 -7.79 -8.95 9.62
C GLN A 183 -7.79 -10.20 8.74
N PHE A 184 -6.61 -10.71 8.45
CA PHE A 184 -6.40 -11.90 7.63
C PHE A 184 -5.52 -12.90 8.34
N VAL A 185 -5.76 -14.18 8.09
CA VAL A 185 -4.96 -15.26 8.65
C VAL A 185 -4.51 -16.20 7.54
N LYS A 186 -3.26 -16.67 7.67
CA LYS A 186 -2.70 -17.75 6.86
C LYS A 186 -2.11 -18.81 7.76
N ARG A 187 -2.30 -20.08 7.40
CA ARG A 187 -1.64 -21.21 8.06
C ARG A 187 -0.24 -21.41 7.47
N THR A 188 0.76 -21.55 8.34
CA THR A 188 2.15 -21.80 7.95
C THR A 188 2.49 -23.29 7.97
N TRP A 189 3.56 -23.66 7.27
CA TRP A 189 4.06 -25.03 7.22
C TRP A 189 4.61 -25.53 8.57
N TYR A 190 5.07 -24.64 9.43
CA TYR A 190 5.56 -24.95 10.78
C TYR A 190 4.47 -24.91 11.86
N ARG A 191 3.20 -25.15 11.48
CA ARG A 191 2.03 -25.33 12.37
C ARG A 191 1.67 -24.11 13.23
N LYS A 192 2.02 -22.90 12.82
CA LYS A 192 1.51 -21.65 13.40
C LYS A 192 0.58 -20.92 12.44
N PHE A 193 -0.18 -19.98 12.96
CA PHE A 193 -1.00 -19.05 12.20
C PHE A 193 -0.31 -17.70 12.15
N VAL A 194 -0.15 -17.15 10.95
CA VAL A 194 0.24 -15.75 10.76
C VAL A 194 -1.05 -14.96 10.65
N GLY A 195 -1.22 -13.99 11.55
CA GLY A 195 -2.30 -13.03 11.52
C GLY A 195 -1.77 -11.69 11.04
N VAL A 196 -2.54 -11.03 10.19
CA VAL A 196 -2.21 -9.72 9.66
C VAL A 196 -3.39 -8.79 9.87
N GLN A 197 -3.13 -7.58 10.37
CA GLN A 197 -4.11 -6.52 10.52
C GLN A 197 -3.69 -5.34 9.64
N LEU A 198 -4.52 -5.00 8.65
CA LEU A 198 -4.18 -3.97 7.66
C LEU A 198 -4.17 -2.57 8.27
N CYS A 199 -3.18 -1.76 7.90
CA CYS A 199 -3.21 -0.31 8.07
C CYS A 199 -3.61 0.32 6.72
N ASN A 200 -3.08 -0.23 5.62
CA ASN A 200 -3.50 -0.01 4.23
C ASN A 200 -3.18 -1.28 3.39
N SER A 201 -3.12 -1.21 2.06
CA SER A 201 -2.90 -2.38 1.19
C SER A 201 -1.50 -3.00 1.24
N LEU A 202 -0.48 -2.21 1.60
CA LEU A 202 0.93 -2.66 1.69
C LEU A 202 1.52 -2.56 3.09
N ARG A 203 0.87 -1.82 3.98
CA ARG A 203 1.26 -1.62 5.36
C ARG A 203 0.32 -2.38 6.28
N TYR A 204 0.89 -3.21 7.13
CA TYR A 204 0.12 -4.03 8.05
C TYR A 204 0.91 -4.43 9.28
N LYS A 205 0.20 -4.79 10.34
CA LYS A 205 0.78 -5.41 11.52
C LYS A 205 0.77 -6.93 11.37
N ILE A 206 1.91 -7.57 11.61
CA ILE A 206 2.08 -9.02 11.59
C ILE A 206 2.05 -9.56 13.03
N TYR A 207 1.32 -10.65 13.23
CA TYR A 207 1.19 -11.39 14.47
C TYR A 207 1.36 -12.89 14.24
N LEU A 208 1.68 -13.61 15.31
CA LEU A 208 1.71 -15.08 15.31
C LEU A 208 0.82 -15.66 16.40
N SER A 209 0.25 -16.84 16.14
CA SER A 209 -0.49 -17.64 17.11
C SER A 209 -0.27 -19.13 16.87
N ASP A 210 -0.31 -19.93 17.93
CA ASP A 210 -0.32 -21.40 17.82
C ASP A 210 -1.69 -21.95 17.37
N THR A 211 -2.78 -21.20 17.57
CA THR A 211 -4.13 -21.64 17.22
C THR A 211 -4.96 -20.52 16.59
N LEU A 212 -5.85 -20.86 15.66
CA LEU A 212 -6.71 -19.88 14.98
C LEU A 212 -7.62 -19.11 15.95
N ALA A 213 -8.11 -19.77 17.01
CA ALA A 213 -9.01 -19.17 18.01
C ALA A 213 -8.28 -18.59 19.23
N GLY A 214 -6.94 -18.70 19.28
CA GLY A 214 -6.13 -18.16 20.37
C GLY A 214 -5.76 -16.68 20.15
N THR A 215 -5.03 -16.13 21.10
CA THR A 215 -4.48 -14.77 20.99
C THR A 215 -3.37 -14.73 19.96
N PHE A 216 -3.42 -13.74 19.08
CA PHE A 216 -2.37 -13.41 18.14
C PHE A 216 -1.42 -12.41 18.77
N TYR A 217 -0.17 -12.84 18.96
CA TYR A 217 0.84 -12.09 19.68
C TYR A 217 1.75 -11.32 18.74
N ASN A 218 2.28 -10.20 19.23
CA ASN A 218 3.33 -9.45 18.57
C ASN A 218 4.55 -10.35 18.28
N ILE A 219 5.25 -10.02 17.20
CA ILE A 219 6.52 -10.63 16.83
C ILE A 219 7.66 -9.65 17.11
N GLY A 220 8.71 -10.14 17.74
CA GLY A 220 9.90 -9.39 18.09
C GLY A 220 11.16 -9.91 17.40
N ASP A 221 12.12 -9.02 17.23
CA ASP A 221 13.40 -9.28 16.59
C ASP A 221 14.54 -9.06 17.59
N GLN A 222 15.38 -10.08 17.74
CA GLN A 222 16.58 -10.05 18.57
C GLN A 222 17.76 -9.35 17.89
N THR A 223 17.84 -9.39 16.55
CA THR A 223 18.95 -8.81 15.79
C THR A 223 18.44 -8.03 14.60
N GLY A 224 17.88 -6.85 14.90
CA GLY A 224 17.32 -5.94 13.92
C GLY A 224 16.07 -5.25 14.47
N HIS A 225 15.20 -4.82 13.56
CA HIS A 225 13.92 -4.21 13.87
C HIS A 225 12.74 -4.96 13.23
N GLY A 226 12.96 -6.19 12.78
CA GLY A 226 11.94 -7.06 12.19
C GLY A 226 11.74 -6.85 10.69
N GLU A 227 12.70 -6.22 9.99
CA GLU A 227 12.67 -6.07 8.53
C GLU A 227 12.55 -7.45 7.84
N ASP A 228 13.18 -8.47 8.41
CA ASP A 228 13.18 -9.85 7.91
C ASP A 228 11.88 -10.63 8.23
N HIS A 229 11.03 -10.09 9.12
CA HIS A 229 9.73 -10.68 9.48
C HIS A 229 8.77 -10.71 8.30
N CYS A 230 9.06 -9.97 7.24
CA CYS A 230 8.36 -10.03 5.97
C CYS A 230 8.34 -11.42 5.32
N GLN A 231 9.22 -12.33 5.76
CA GLN A 231 9.10 -13.75 5.44
C GLN A 231 7.77 -14.38 5.89
N PHE A 232 7.15 -13.92 6.98
CA PHE A 232 5.89 -14.48 7.48
C PHE A 232 4.72 -14.24 6.52
N VAL A 233 4.84 -13.23 5.67
CA VAL A 233 3.89 -12.90 4.61
C VAL A 233 4.37 -13.33 3.22
N ASP A 234 5.30 -14.31 3.17
CA ASP A 234 5.92 -14.88 1.96
C ASP A 234 6.76 -13.91 1.13
N SER A 235 7.15 -12.75 1.67
CA SER A 235 8.12 -11.89 1.01
C SER A 235 9.53 -12.50 1.11
N PHE A 236 10.28 -12.46 0.00
CA PHE A 236 11.70 -12.84 -0.05
C PHE A 236 12.63 -11.66 0.26
N LEU A 237 12.09 -10.45 0.27
CA LEU A 237 12.83 -9.22 0.57
C LEU A 237 12.69 -8.88 2.06
N ASP A 238 13.57 -8.00 2.52
CA ASP A 238 13.41 -7.32 3.80
C ASP A 238 12.48 -6.14 3.61
N GLY A 239 11.61 -5.90 4.59
CA GLY A 239 10.61 -4.83 4.53
C GLY A 239 11.04 -3.55 5.21
N ARG A 240 10.17 -2.55 5.16
CA ARG A 240 10.25 -1.38 6.04
C ARG A 240 9.42 -1.61 7.28
N THR A 241 9.83 -0.97 8.37
CA THR A 241 9.14 -1.05 9.66
C THR A 241 8.75 0.32 10.16
N GLY A 242 7.78 0.36 11.07
CA GLY A 242 7.43 1.57 11.80
C GLY A 242 8.56 2.16 12.64
N GLN A 243 8.25 3.27 13.32
CA GLN A 243 9.20 4.01 14.14
C GLN A 243 9.99 3.08 15.08
N GLN A 244 11.31 3.22 15.04
CA GLN A 244 12.22 2.51 15.93
C GLN A 244 12.24 3.21 17.29
N PHE A 245 11.82 2.49 18.32
CA PHE A 245 11.86 2.98 19.69
C PHE A 245 13.06 2.37 20.43
N PRO A 246 13.74 3.14 21.27
CA PRO A 246 14.67 2.60 22.26
C PRO A 246 14.01 1.51 23.12
N ASN A 247 14.77 0.49 23.51
CA ASN A 247 14.26 -0.65 24.27
C ASN A 247 13.50 -0.26 25.56
N ASP A 248 13.93 0.80 26.25
CA ASP A 248 13.31 1.34 27.45
C ASP A 248 11.94 1.98 27.20
N GLN A 249 11.65 2.38 25.96
CA GLN A 249 10.37 2.95 25.55
C GLN A 249 9.40 1.90 24.99
N LEU A 250 9.86 0.68 24.71
CA LEU A 250 9.01 -0.42 24.27
C LEU A 250 8.33 -1.11 25.46
N PRO A 251 6.99 -1.09 25.56
CA PRO A 251 6.29 -1.83 26.61
C PRO A 251 6.61 -3.33 26.60
N GLN A 252 7.05 -3.85 27.76
CA GLN A 252 7.29 -5.28 27.95
C GLN A 252 5.98 -6.07 27.81
N ARG A 253 6.01 -7.15 27.02
CA ARG A 253 4.85 -8.02 26.75
C ARG A 253 5.29 -9.44 26.38
N GLN A 254 4.33 -10.36 26.32
CA GLN A 254 4.57 -11.70 25.75
C GLN A 254 4.46 -11.64 24.23
N GLY A 255 5.34 -12.33 23.52
CA GLY A 255 5.37 -12.36 22.07
C GLY A 255 6.20 -13.51 21.52
N TYR A 256 6.07 -13.74 20.22
CA TYR A 256 7.00 -14.61 19.50
C TYR A 256 8.23 -13.79 19.09
N TYR A 257 9.40 -14.39 19.03
CA TYR A 257 10.59 -13.72 18.56
C TYR A 257 11.60 -14.68 17.95
N ARG A 258 12.52 -14.11 17.16
CA ARG A 258 13.70 -14.77 16.61
C ARG A 258 14.80 -13.73 16.37
N ALA A 259 16.00 -14.16 16.01
CA ALA A 259 17.09 -13.28 15.61
C ALA A 259 17.21 -13.17 14.09
N ILE A 260 17.08 -14.28 13.37
CA ILE A 260 17.38 -14.28 11.94
C ILE A 260 16.29 -14.97 11.11
N ARG A 261 16.28 -14.66 9.81
CA ARG A 261 15.39 -15.27 8.83
C ARG A 261 15.47 -16.80 8.89
N GLN A 262 14.33 -17.46 8.71
CA GLN A 262 14.15 -18.93 8.78
C GLN A 262 14.39 -19.58 10.15
N GLU A 263 14.84 -18.83 11.17
CA GLU A 263 14.95 -19.38 12.52
C GLU A 263 13.55 -19.72 13.08
N PRO A 264 13.39 -20.86 13.77
CA PRO A 264 12.17 -21.16 14.51
C PRO A 264 11.88 -20.09 15.55
N VAL A 265 10.64 -19.58 15.58
CA VAL A 265 10.26 -18.58 16.58
C VAL A 265 10.13 -19.19 17.97
N THR A 266 10.63 -18.46 18.96
CA THR A 266 10.47 -18.75 20.39
C THR A 266 9.37 -17.86 20.97
N PHE A 267 8.64 -18.34 21.99
CA PHE A 267 7.65 -17.52 22.70
C PHE A 267 8.21 -17.08 24.05
N GLY A 268 8.08 -15.80 24.39
CA GLY A 268 8.52 -15.26 25.67
C GLY A 268 8.36 -13.73 25.77
N GLU A 269 9.11 -13.12 26.67
CA GLU A 269 9.07 -11.67 26.87
C GLU A 269 9.77 -10.92 25.73
N ILE A 270 9.11 -9.89 25.19
CA ILE A 270 9.65 -8.96 24.21
C ILE A 270 9.47 -7.51 24.70
N GLY A 271 10.26 -6.58 24.16
CA GLY A 271 10.29 -5.18 24.59
C GLY A 271 10.87 -4.96 25.99
N GLY A 272 11.09 -3.71 26.35
CA GLY A 272 11.55 -3.32 27.68
C GLY A 272 12.89 -3.97 28.04
N LYS A 273 12.88 -4.69 29.17
CA LYS A 273 14.07 -5.35 29.72
C LYS A 273 14.53 -6.56 28.91
N ALA A 274 13.67 -7.14 28.08
CA ALA A 274 14.03 -8.27 27.24
C ALA A 274 15.00 -7.86 26.11
N GLN A 275 15.07 -6.56 25.78
CA GLN A 275 15.88 -6.02 24.68
C GLN A 275 15.58 -6.66 23.31
N ILE A 276 14.37 -7.16 23.13
CA ILE A 276 13.86 -7.70 21.87
C ILE A 276 12.94 -6.66 21.25
N ASN A 277 13.34 -6.13 20.10
CA ASN A 277 12.63 -5.06 19.43
C ASN A 277 11.31 -5.57 18.85
N TYR A 278 10.28 -4.75 18.82
CA TYR A 278 9.09 -5.01 18.00
C TYR A 278 8.57 -3.66 17.48
N VAL A 279 7.92 -3.70 16.32
CA VAL A 279 7.55 -2.48 15.58
C VAL A 279 6.05 -2.36 15.38
N GLN A 280 5.55 -1.14 15.13
CA GLN A 280 4.12 -0.87 15.03
C GLN A 280 3.48 -1.39 13.73
N TRP A 281 4.24 -1.47 12.65
CA TRP A 281 3.77 -1.97 11.36
C TRP A 281 4.94 -2.42 10.50
N TYR A 282 4.62 -3.15 9.43
CA TYR A 282 5.53 -3.65 8.42
C TYR A 282 5.02 -3.26 7.02
N GLU A 283 5.93 -2.93 6.12
CA GLU A 283 5.71 -2.78 4.68
C GLU A 283 6.61 -3.77 3.94
N CYS A 284 6.05 -4.93 3.59
CA CYS A 284 6.82 -6.03 3.00
C CYS A 284 6.75 -6.09 1.48
N GLY A 285 5.99 -5.18 0.85
CA GLY A 285 5.76 -5.17 -0.60
C GLY A 285 4.86 -6.30 -1.10
N THR A 286 4.19 -7.02 -0.21
CA THR A 286 3.23 -8.10 -0.54
C THR A 286 1.85 -7.69 -0.09
N THR A 287 0.85 -7.88 -0.95
CA THR A 287 -0.54 -7.51 -0.63
C THR A 287 -1.31 -8.61 0.08
N ILE A 288 -2.23 -8.15 0.92
CA ILE A 288 -3.04 -8.98 1.79
C ILE A 288 -4.48 -8.44 1.77
N PRO A 289 -5.49 -9.23 1.38
CA PRO A 289 -5.36 -10.57 0.81
C PRO A 289 -4.75 -10.44 -0.59
N GLY A 290 -3.85 -11.35 -0.97
CA GLY A 290 -3.48 -11.46 -2.38
C GLY A 290 -4.71 -11.80 -3.23
N LYS A 291 -4.52 -11.95 -4.54
CA LYS A 291 -5.60 -12.43 -5.41
C LYS A 291 -6.04 -13.85 -4.95
N TRP A 292 -7.35 -14.08 -4.99
CA TRP A 292 -8.01 -15.37 -4.72
C TRP A 292 -8.17 -16.16 -6.01
#